data_AF-A0A977KSC1-F1
#
_entry.id   AF-A0A977KSC1-F1
#
_cell.length_a   1.000
_cell.length_b   1.000
_cell.length_c   1.000
_cell.angle_alpha   90.00
_cell.angle_beta   90.00
_cell.angle_gamma   90.00
#
_symmetry.space_group_name_H-M   'P 1'
#
loop_
_entity.id
_entity.type
_entity.pdbx_description
1 polymer ?
#
loop_
_entity_poly.entity_id
_entity_poly.type
_entity_poly.pdbx_seq_one_letter_code
_entity_poly.pdbx_strand_id
1 'polypeptide(L)'
;MGGIKMAENTSKKEEFRKFLERVKRGLDFIEEIWVEREIKHPPKSDESEGLLIKSEGLFCIAKTLSGKSASNVTELLRDDLQYSFERREFAFRFIAAKPGSGKTTIQSYLCQLIDAQSEYRKSAIIVKFRCGKLLSQAGVESFSVKFFIYALTQTFWEIMRKDNEVLSEDIKLIAEKSLKKIIGDEKAFSLSGKTDDYLGYCEQLINYLSEKKDNFQDRFFLNLHNFKENDSSATFVYLIDELDSLDSSPQYLQDFRVIMRELINEGKDKGLPIMVYIAGNSRFMNDFISPDKGLSRRVVPSIINLISFRKDECEKIKSKIEERIYDAYNGCQDFSTAWQEIKKIQLEATKHYNSLGEFCNSFAERIIEVHENYFDVYDKNFNQYENKARRIFEDNIKKQWSQFIGDNFTLQSDCQEGLSGHHGHTKWQKWKGKNGYSILIAQSNTNLLYKNESKHSLDCYAELYKGDDLMAKAYGEAKNYALIKEHINTFSQWLKDFDFKPLRTHPDLALIFSPSCTELQLGKLELKHIKFIKIEKIFSPPPPPPNTSKTINNSEVININLAELDELKAIFKGTKISSINTFNKLIKGRPYNSVEDLTRRMKFSDTCKTHLQKKFANGEISFDKLN
;
A
#
# COMPACT_ATOMS: atom_id res chain seq x y z
N MET A 1 33.68 -15.20 -8.98
CA MET A 1 32.36 -15.38 -9.65
C MET A 1 31.36 -14.48 -8.93
N GLY A 2 31.16 -13.26 -9.43
CA GLY A 2 30.15 -12.35 -8.91
C GLY A 2 28.78 -12.80 -9.40
N GLY A 3 27.95 -13.29 -8.49
CA GLY A 3 26.57 -13.64 -8.80
C GLY A 3 25.80 -12.38 -9.17
N ILE A 4 25.11 -12.40 -10.31
CA ILE A 4 24.13 -11.40 -10.68
C ILE A 4 23.07 -11.38 -9.57
N LYS A 5 23.12 -10.39 -8.67
CA LYS A 5 21.98 -10.05 -7.82
C LYS A 5 20.84 -9.70 -8.79
N MET A 6 19.87 -10.58 -8.95
CA MET A 6 18.72 -10.33 -9.83
C MET A 6 18.01 -9.06 -9.33
N ALA A 7 17.93 -8.03 -10.19
CA ALA A 7 17.35 -6.72 -9.87
C ALA A 7 15.92 -6.79 -9.27
N GLU A 8 15.20 -7.87 -9.58
CA GLU A 8 13.86 -8.17 -9.07
C GLU A 8 13.80 -8.38 -7.54
N ASN A 9 14.84 -9.01 -6.96
CA ASN A 9 14.93 -9.29 -5.52
C ASN A 9 15.14 -8.01 -4.71
N THR A 10 15.76 -6.99 -5.31
CA THR A 10 15.95 -5.67 -4.70
C THR A 10 14.65 -4.89 -4.66
N SER A 11 13.81 -4.97 -5.71
CA SER A 11 12.54 -4.24 -5.79
C SER A 11 11.52 -4.72 -4.76
N LYS A 12 11.33 -6.05 -4.62
CA LYS A 12 10.36 -6.64 -3.67
C LYS A 12 10.76 -6.35 -2.20
N LYS A 13 12.07 -6.40 -1.87
CA LYS A 13 12.62 -5.99 -0.55
C LYS A 13 12.34 -4.51 -0.26
N GLU A 14 12.56 -3.67 -1.25
CA GLU A 14 12.38 -2.22 -1.13
C GLU A 14 10.91 -1.82 -0.92
N GLU A 15 9.96 -2.52 -1.55
CA GLU A 15 8.53 -2.27 -1.34
C GLU A 15 8.07 -2.61 0.09
N PHE A 16 8.55 -3.72 0.66
CA PHE A 16 8.29 -4.04 2.06
C PHE A 16 8.93 -3.05 3.03
N ARG A 17 10.17 -2.64 2.75
CA ARG A 17 10.84 -1.58 3.50
C ARG A 17 10.03 -0.28 3.47
N LYS A 18 9.57 0.14 2.29
CA LYS A 18 8.73 1.34 2.12
C LYS A 18 7.42 1.25 2.90
N PHE A 19 6.80 0.07 2.93
CA PHE A 19 5.63 -0.19 3.79
C PHE A 19 5.98 0.01 5.27
N LEU A 20 7.07 -0.60 5.76
CA LEU A 20 7.50 -0.46 7.16
C LEU A 20 7.86 1.00 7.49
N GLU A 21 8.50 1.74 6.59
CA GLU A 21 8.80 3.17 6.75
C GLU A 21 7.52 4.03 6.79
N ARG A 22 6.50 3.65 6.01
CA ARG A 22 5.17 4.26 6.09
C ARG A 22 4.53 4.00 7.46
N VAL A 23 4.62 2.77 7.98
CA VAL A 23 4.17 2.43 9.34
C VAL A 23 4.97 3.20 10.39
N LYS A 24 6.30 3.26 10.25
CA LYS A 24 7.21 3.94 11.19
C LYS A 24 6.88 5.42 11.34
N ARG A 25 6.52 6.09 10.24
CA ARG A 25 6.09 7.49 10.30
C ARG A 25 4.86 7.69 11.19
N GLY A 26 3.97 6.69 11.28
CA GLY A 26 2.77 6.76 12.13
C GLY A 26 1.81 7.87 11.72
N LEU A 27 1.93 8.37 10.49
CA LEU A 27 1.10 9.42 9.90
C LEU A 27 0.19 8.85 8.83
N ASP A 28 -0.92 9.54 8.59
CA ASP A 28 -1.93 9.18 7.60
C ASP A 28 -2.58 7.81 7.83
N PHE A 29 -3.42 7.42 6.87
CA PHE A 29 -4.09 6.13 6.85
C PHE A 29 -3.22 5.08 6.17
N ILE A 30 -3.04 3.94 6.87
CA ILE A 30 -2.31 2.78 6.40
C ILE A 30 -3.28 1.61 6.41
N GLU A 31 -3.88 1.40 5.24
CA GLU A 31 -4.92 0.40 4.98
C GLU A 31 -4.56 -0.99 5.50
N GLU A 32 -3.30 -1.37 5.32
CA GLU A 32 -2.77 -2.70 5.60
C GLU A 32 -2.81 -3.05 7.09
N ILE A 33 -2.69 -2.05 7.96
CA ILE A 33 -2.70 -2.20 9.42
C ILE A 33 -3.94 -1.57 10.06
N TRP A 34 -4.90 -1.09 9.28
CA TRP A 34 -6.11 -0.43 9.79
C TRP A 34 -6.86 -1.35 10.76
N VAL A 35 -7.19 -0.85 11.96
CA VAL A 35 -8.01 -1.56 12.93
C VAL A 35 -9.35 -0.84 13.01
N GLU A 36 -10.41 -1.54 12.61
CA GLU A 36 -11.76 -0.99 12.62
C GLU A 36 -12.20 -0.71 14.06
N ARG A 37 -12.79 0.48 14.27
CA ARG A 37 -13.32 0.88 15.57
C ARG A 37 -14.83 0.86 15.55
N GLU A 38 -15.39 0.26 16.57
CA GLU A 38 -16.83 0.18 16.78
C GLU A 38 -17.41 1.55 17.12
N ILE A 39 -18.59 1.82 16.56
CA ILE A 39 -19.39 3.02 16.81
C ILE A 39 -20.68 2.64 17.53
N LYS A 40 -21.03 3.44 18.54
CA LYS A 40 -22.32 3.40 19.22
C LYS A 40 -23.03 4.74 19.10
N HIS A 41 -24.35 4.69 19.03
CA HIS A 41 -25.16 5.90 19.09
C HIS A 41 -25.09 6.53 20.49
N PRO A 42 -25.13 7.88 20.58
CA PRO A 42 -25.29 8.55 21.86
C PRO A 42 -26.59 8.10 22.55
N PRO A 43 -26.61 7.97 23.90
CA PRO A 43 -27.80 7.62 24.66
C PRO A 43 -28.94 8.65 24.46
N LYS A 44 -30.20 8.21 24.67
CA LYS A 44 -31.42 8.93 24.30
C LYS A 44 -32.03 9.88 25.38
N SER A 45 -31.40 10.11 26.53
CA SER A 45 -32.04 10.83 27.67
C SER A 45 -31.38 12.17 28.05
N ASP A 46 -32.14 13.00 28.79
CA ASP A 46 -31.83 14.34 29.34
C ASP A 46 -30.57 14.44 30.24
N GLU A 47 -29.74 13.40 30.31
CA GLU A 47 -28.38 13.44 30.87
C GLU A 47 -27.36 14.09 29.90
N SER A 48 -27.84 15.01 29.07
CA SER A 48 -27.09 15.80 28.10
C SER A 48 -26.07 16.77 28.72
N GLU A 49 -26.07 16.94 30.03
CA GLU A 49 -25.00 17.63 30.78
C GLU A 49 -23.80 16.70 31.00
N GLY A 50 -23.07 16.39 29.91
CA GLY A 50 -21.86 15.57 29.99
C GLY A 50 -21.52 14.76 28.74
N LEU A 51 -22.14 15.10 27.59
CA LEU A 51 -22.05 14.35 26.32
C LEU A 51 -20.61 14.13 25.80
N LEU A 52 -19.65 14.91 26.30
CA LEU A 52 -18.23 14.83 25.92
C LEU A 52 -17.34 14.06 26.90
N ILE A 53 -17.86 13.57 28.05
CA ILE A 53 -16.98 13.10 29.15
C ILE A 53 -17.34 11.72 29.75
N LYS A 54 -18.57 11.20 29.63
CA LYS A 54 -18.97 9.97 30.37
C LYS A 54 -19.18 8.71 29.51
N SER A 55 -18.36 8.48 28.50
CA SER A 55 -18.21 7.09 28.03
C SER A 55 -17.01 6.48 28.74
N GLU A 56 -17.27 5.50 29.61
CA GLU A 56 -16.25 4.63 30.19
C GLU A 56 -15.69 3.67 29.11
N GLY A 57 -15.14 4.27 28.04
CA GLY A 57 -13.91 3.80 27.40
C GLY A 57 -13.95 2.64 26.40
N LEU A 58 -15.11 2.13 25.98
CA LEU A 58 -15.13 0.94 25.09
C LEU A 58 -15.33 1.24 23.60
N PHE A 59 -16.09 2.26 23.23
CA PHE A 59 -16.55 2.48 21.86
C PHE A 59 -16.45 3.94 21.44
N CYS A 60 -16.24 4.19 20.14
CA CYS A 60 -16.43 5.51 19.56
C CYS A 60 -17.92 5.87 19.58
N ILE A 61 -18.24 7.16 19.74
CA ILE A 61 -19.62 7.64 19.76
C ILE A 61 -19.84 8.61 18.61
N ALA A 62 -20.82 8.30 17.76
CA ALA A 62 -21.24 9.16 16.66
C ALA A 62 -22.69 8.85 16.24
N LYS A 63 -23.34 9.81 15.59
CA LYS A 63 -24.58 9.59 14.83
C LYS A 63 -24.28 9.72 13.35
N THR A 64 -24.88 8.89 12.51
CA THR A 64 -24.89 9.09 11.05
C THR A 64 -25.63 10.37 10.67
N LEU A 65 -25.29 10.95 9.53
CA LEU A 65 -26.01 12.13 9.02
C LEU A 65 -27.36 11.73 8.43
N SER A 66 -27.46 10.54 7.83
CA SER A 66 -28.71 10.04 7.25
C SER A 66 -29.72 9.51 8.26
N GLY A 67 -29.31 9.32 9.53
CA GLY A 67 -30.11 8.68 10.58
C GLY A 67 -30.06 7.14 10.58
N LYS A 68 -29.36 6.50 9.64
CA LYS A 68 -29.13 5.04 9.62
C LYS A 68 -28.26 4.58 10.81
N SER A 69 -28.28 3.31 11.17
CA SER A 69 -27.30 2.78 12.12
C SER A 69 -25.94 2.58 11.45
N ALA A 70 -24.85 2.98 12.12
CA ALA A 70 -23.48 2.61 11.75
C ALA A 70 -22.85 1.83 12.91
N SER A 71 -22.27 0.68 12.62
CA SER A 71 -21.63 -0.20 13.60
C SER A 71 -20.14 0.13 13.79
N ASN A 72 -19.53 0.82 12.83
CA ASN A 72 -18.10 1.11 12.80
C ASN A 72 -17.77 2.41 12.04
N VAL A 73 -16.51 2.84 12.12
CA VAL A 73 -16.02 4.09 11.50
C VAL A 73 -16.17 4.06 9.99
N THR A 74 -15.87 2.94 9.35
CA THR A 74 -16.02 2.80 7.89
C THR A 74 -17.46 3.03 7.43
N GLU A 75 -18.43 2.42 8.10
CA GLU A 75 -19.86 2.61 7.80
C GLU A 75 -20.32 4.05 8.02
N LEU A 76 -19.85 4.69 9.09
CA LEU A 76 -20.15 6.11 9.35
C LEU A 76 -19.62 7.00 8.23
N LEU A 77 -18.36 6.84 7.81
CA LEU A 77 -17.78 7.68 6.77
C LEU A 77 -18.42 7.42 5.40
N ARG A 78 -18.81 6.17 5.09
CA ARG A 78 -19.58 5.84 3.88
C ARG A 78 -20.96 6.51 3.89
N ASP A 79 -21.64 6.55 5.04
CA ASP A 79 -22.89 7.29 5.19
C ASP A 79 -22.70 8.78 4.91
N ASP A 80 -21.64 9.38 5.47
CA ASP A 80 -21.33 10.79 5.26
C ASP A 80 -21.01 11.10 3.78
N LEU A 81 -20.30 10.20 3.09
CA LEU A 81 -20.04 10.31 1.65
C LEU A 81 -21.31 10.19 0.82
N GLN A 82 -22.17 9.20 1.08
CA GLN A 82 -23.46 9.07 0.42
C GLN A 82 -24.32 10.33 0.64
N TYR A 83 -24.34 10.85 1.87
CA TYR A 83 -25.09 12.05 2.21
C TYR A 83 -24.60 13.29 1.43
N SER A 84 -23.29 13.47 1.28
CA SER A 84 -22.74 14.64 0.60
C SER A 84 -22.67 14.50 -0.92
N PHE A 85 -22.19 13.37 -1.44
CA PHE A 85 -21.99 13.16 -2.88
C PHE A 85 -23.25 12.69 -3.61
N GLU A 86 -24.04 11.79 -3.02
CA GLU A 86 -25.24 11.28 -3.71
C GLU A 86 -26.46 12.17 -3.47
N ARG A 87 -26.69 12.59 -2.20
CA ARG A 87 -27.84 13.44 -1.85
C ARG A 87 -27.59 14.93 -2.03
N ARG A 88 -26.33 15.34 -2.24
CA ARG A 88 -25.92 16.75 -2.39
C ARG A 88 -26.27 17.60 -1.16
N GLU A 89 -26.21 16.99 0.02
CA GLU A 89 -26.50 17.66 1.28
C GLU A 89 -25.22 18.15 1.98
N PHE A 90 -25.37 19.22 2.75
CA PHE A 90 -24.29 19.78 3.57
C PHE A 90 -23.92 18.81 4.69
N ALA A 91 -22.66 18.39 4.71
CA ALA A 91 -22.13 17.50 5.74
C ALA A 91 -21.17 18.27 6.66
N PHE A 92 -21.36 18.14 7.98
CA PHE A 92 -20.49 18.75 8.96
C PHE A 92 -20.15 17.76 10.06
N ARG A 93 -18.87 17.66 10.42
CA ARG A 93 -18.33 16.80 11.48
C ARG A 93 -17.29 17.50 12.33
N PHE A 94 -17.42 17.31 13.64
CA PHE A 94 -16.33 17.55 14.59
C PHE A 94 -15.73 16.21 15.01
N ILE A 95 -14.42 16.03 14.84
CA ILE A 95 -13.69 14.88 15.37
C ILE A 95 -13.09 15.29 16.71
N ALA A 96 -13.76 14.92 17.80
CA ALA A 96 -13.28 15.11 19.17
C ALA A 96 -12.46 13.88 19.58
N ALA A 97 -11.16 14.05 19.79
CA ALA A 97 -10.26 12.93 20.04
C ALA A 97 -9.37 13.16 21.25
N LYS A 98 -9.11 12.10 22.04
CA LYS A 98 -8.00 12.13 23.00
C LYS A 98 -6.65 12.17 22.24
N PRO A 99 -5.58 12.74 22.81
CA PRO A 99 -4.24 12.68 22.21
C PRO A 99 -3.87 11.25 21.83
N GLY A 100 -3.24 11.07 20.66
CA GLY A 100 -2.81 9.75 20.18
C GLY A 100 -3.92 8.82 19.65
N SER A 101 -5.17 9.29 19.53
CA SER A 101 -6.31 8.47 19.08
C SER A 101 -6.44 8.32 17.55
N GLY A 102 -5.56 8.92 16.75
CA GLY A 102 -5.62 8.82 15.28
C GLY A 102 -6.64 9.75 14.59
N LYS A 103 -6.87 10.96 15.13
CA LYS A 103 -7.81 11.94 14.54
C LYS A 103 -7.50 12.30 13.08
N THR A 104 -6.23 12.54 12.78
CA THR A 104 -5.75 12.83 11.41
C THR A 104 -5.91 11.62 10.50
N THR A 105 -5.76 10.39 11.04
CA THR A 105 -5.97 9.14 10.30
C THR A 105 -7.40 9.03 9.77
N ILE A 106 -8.42 9.50 10.50
CA ILE A 106 -9.81 9.49 10.02
C ILE A 106 -9.98 10.41 8.81
N GLN A 107 -9.44 11.63 8.86
CA GLN A 107 -9.48 12.54 7.72
C GLN A 107 -8.73 11.97 6.50
N SER A 108 -7.57 11.37 6.70
CA SER A 108 -6.83 10.69 5.62
C SER A 108 -7.58 9.45 5.12
N TYR A 109 -8.30 8.72 5.96
CA TYR A 109 -9.12 7.58 5.54
C TYR A 109 -10.32 8.01 4.69
N LEU A 110 -11.00 9.09 5.07
CA LEU A 110 -12.08 9.68 4.28
C LEU A 110 -11.60 10.02 2.86
N CYS A 111 -10.40 10.58 2.72
CA CYS A 111 -9.81 10.85 1.41
C CYS A 111 -9.59 9.58 0.60
N GLN A 112 -9.12 8.50 1.24
CA GLN A 112 -8.93 7.22 0.55
C GLN A 112 -10.27 6.64 0.08
N LEU A 113 -11.34 6.79 0.84
CA LEU A 113 -12.68 6.37 0.43
C LEU A 113 -13.17 7.16 -0.79
N ILE A 114 -12.92 8.48 -0.84
CA ILE A 114 -13.22 9.32 -2.01
C ILE A 114 -12.38 8.87 -3.22
N ASP A 115 -11.07 8.69 -3.04
CA ASP A 115 -10.13 8.31 -4.09
C ASP A 115 -10.44 6.95 -4.73
N ALA A 116 -11.11 6.06 -4.02
CA ALA A 116 -11.46 4.73 -4.50
C ALA A 116 -12.76 4.68 -5.31
N GLN A 117 -13.52 5.78 -5.39
CA GLN A 117 -14.73 5.86 -6.21
C GLN A 117 -14.54 6.82 -7.37
N SER A 118 -14.73 6.33 -8.60
CA SER A 118 -14.43 7.08 -9.82
C SER A 118 -15.24 8.37 -9.93
N GLU A 119 -16.51 8.31 -9.54
CA GLU A 119 -17.45 9.43 -9.61
C GLU A 119 -17.06 10.51 -8.62
N TYR A 120 -16.77 10.14 -7.37
CA TYR A 120 -16.39 11.09 -6.33
C TYR A 120 -15.05 11.74 -6.64
N ARG A 121 -14.07 10.95 -7.07
CA ARG A 121 -12.72 11.45 -7.37
C ARG A 121 -12.71 12.50 -8.49
N LYS A 122 -13.60 12.40 -9.47
CA LYS A 122 -13.70 13.36 -10.59
C LYS A 122 -14.35 14.68 -10.20
N SER A 123 -15.09 14.73 -9.09
CA SER A 123 -15.86 15.91 -8.69
C SER A 123 -15.56 16.44 -7.27
N ALA A 124 -14.70 15.74 -6.51
CA ALA A 124 -14.28 16.15 -5.17
C ALA A 124 -13.15 17.18 -5.21
N ILE A 125 -13.36 18.33 -4.56
CA ILE A 125 -12.35 19.36 -4.35
C ILE A 125 -11.94 19.28 -2.88
N ILE A 126 -10.85 18.58 -2.60
CA ILE A 126 -10.41 18.27 -1.22
C ILE A 126 -9.38 19.30 -0.76
N VAL A 127 -9.77 20.17 0.17
CA VAL A 127 -8.93 21.21 0.76
C VAL A 127 -8.53 20.79 2.17
N LYS A 128 -7.23 20.68 2.43
CA LYS A 128 -6.68 20.27 3.73
C LYS A 128 -5.80 21.35 4.35
N PHE A 129 -6.05 21.70 5.60
CA PHE A 129 -5.16 22.59 6.34
C PHE A 129 -5.29 22.46 7.86
N ARG A 130 -4.37 23.11 8.56
CA ARG A 130 -4.31 23.13 10.03
C ARG A 130 -4.65 24.53 10.53
N CYS A 131 -5.42 24.64 11.61
CA CYS A 131 -5.73 25.93 12.22
C CYS A 131 -4.46 26.71 12.60
N GLY A 132 -3.38 26.02 13.01
CA GLY A 132 -2.11 26.64 13.36
C GLY A 132 -1.47 27.44 12.23
N LYS A 133 -1.70 27.06 10.96
CA LYS A 133 -1.19 27.82 9.80
C LYS A 133 -1.83 29.21 9.66
N LEU A 134 -3.08 29.36 10.10
CA LEU A 134 -3.79 30.64 10.06
C LEU A 134 -3.23 31.62 11.10
N LEU A 135 -2.62 31.11 12.18
CA LEU A 135 -1.95 31.92 13.21
C LEU A 135 -0.66 32.56 12.70
N SER A 136 0.07 31.85 11.83
CA SER A 136 1.35 32.32 11.29
C SER A 136 1.22 33.38 10.20
N GLN A 137 0.02 33.67 9.71
CA GLN A 137 -0.18 34.68 8.67
C GLN A 137 -0.09 36.09 9.27
N ALA A 138 0.98 36.81 8.91
CA ALA A 138 1.15 38.22 9.23
C ALA A 138 0.06 39.07 8.56
N GLY A 139 -0.45 40.08 9.28
CA GLY A 139 -1.48 40.99 8.75
C GLY A 139 -2.39 41.54 9.84
N VAL A 140 -2.93 42.74 9.60
CA VAL A 140 -3.86 43.47 10.50
C VAL A 140 -5.31 42.99 10.33
N GLU A 141 -5.57 42.09 9.38
CA GLU A 141 -6.89 41.56 9.08
C GLU A 141 -7.45 40.69 10.22
N SER A 142 -8.78 40.67 10.35
CA SER A 142 -9.47 39.80 11.31
C SER A 142 -9.27 38.32 10.97
N PHE A 143 -9.43 37.45 11.96
CA PHE A 143 -9.24 36.01 11.76
C PHE A 143 -10.23 35.42 10.73
N SER A 144 -11.46 35.95 10.67
CA SER A 144 -12.46 35.56 9.67
C SER A 144 -11.99 35.85 8.24
N VAL A 145 -11.42 37.04 7.99
CA VAL A 145 -10.87 37.38 6.68
C VAL A 145 -9.73 36.44 6.31
N LYS A 146 -8.78 36.20 7.23
CA LYS A 146 -7.67 35.25 7.01
C LYS A 146 -8.17 33.86 6.66
N PHE A 147 -9.19 33.37 7.38
CA PHE A 147 -9.78 32.05 7.14
C PHE A 147 -10.37 31.94 5.74
N PHE A 148 -11.23 32.88 5.32
CA PHE A 148 -11.91 32.80 4.03
C PHE A 148 -10.96 33.06 2.85
N ILE A 149 -10.00 33.98 2.97
CA ILE A 149 -8.94 34.16 1.97
C ILE A 149 -8.14 32.88 1.81
N TYR A 150 -7.74 32.27 2.92
CA TYR A 150 -6.96 31.04 2.90
C TYR A 150 -7.78 29.88 2.29
N ALA A 151 -9.02 29.67 2.72
CA ALA A 151 -9.90 28.64 2.17
C ALA A 151 -10.14 28.81 0.67
N LEU A 152 -10.40 30.04 0.19
CA LEU A 152 -10.52 30.36 -1.23
C LEU A 152 -9.23 30.05 -1.99
N THR A 153 -8.09 30.50 -1.46
CA THR A 153 -6.77 30.30 -2.08
C THR A 153 -6.48 28.81 -2.24
N GLN A 154 -6.67 28.02 -1.18
CA GLN A 154 -6.45 26.58 -1.23
C GLN A 154 -7.45 25.88 -2.16
N THR A 155 -8.71 26.32 -2.19
CA THR A 155 -9.72 25.78 -3.11
C THR A 155 -9.28 25.96 -4.56
N PHE A 156 -8.86 27.17 -4.95
CA PHE A 156 -8.38 27.43 -6.30
C PHE A 156 -7.08 26.68 -6.61
N TRP A 157 -6.15 26.57 -5.66
CA TRP A 157 -4.94 25.77 -5.85
C TRP A 157 -5.27 24.29 -6.14
N GLU A 158 -6.13 23.68 -5.32
CA GLU A 158 -6.50 22.27 -5.48
C GLU A 158 -7.17 22.00 -6.84
N ILE A 159 -7.94 22.97 -7.37
CA ILE A 159 -8.56 22.85 -8.69
C ILE A 159 -7.54 23.07 -9.83
N MET A 160 -6.71 24.11 -9.72
CA MET A 160 -5.89 24.60 -10.83
C MET A 160 -4.51 23.96 -10.92
N ARG A 161 -4.04 23.26 -9.88
CA ARG A 161 -2.69 22.67 -9.88
C ARG A 161 -2.51 21.67 -11.02
N LYS A 162 -1.32 21.71 -11.63
CA LYS A 162 -1.00 20.99 -12.87
C LYS A 162 -1.13 19.47 -12.74
N ASP A 163 -0.82 18.91 -11.57
CA ASP A 163 -0.86 17.48 -11.30
C ASP A 163 -2.25 16.95 -10.94
N ASN A 164 -3.29 17.80 -10.89
CA ASN A 164 -4.68 17.37 -10.70
C ASN A 164 -5.35 17.00 -12.04
N GLU A 165 -4.89 15.89 -12.63
CA GLU A 165 -5.40 15.37 -13.91
C GLU A 165 -6.77 14.66 -13.80
N VAL A 166 -7.25 14.39 -12.58
CA VAL A 166 -8.45 13.53 -12.39
C VAL A 166 -9.73 14.35 -12.24
N LEU A 167 -9.63 15.59 -11.77
CA LEU A 167 -10.77 16.49 -11.63
C LEU A 167 -11.35 16.83 -13.01
N SER A 168 -12.68 16.90 -13.11
CA SER A 168 -13.39 17.24 -14.35
C SER A 168 -12.90 18.57 -14.94
N GLU A 169 -12.72 18.61 -16.26
CA GLU A 169 -12.35 19.83 -16.98
C GLU A 169 -13.42 20.92 -16.85
N ASP A 170 -14.69 20.56 -16.69
CA ASP A 170 -15.77 21.52 -16.46
C ASP A 170 -15.57 22.29 -15.15
N ILE A 171 -15.14 21.61 -14.08
CA ILE A 171 -14.82 22.24 -12.79
C ILE A 171 -13.65 23.22 -12.95
N LYS A 172 -12.61 22.85 -13.71
CA LYS A 172 -11.46 23.73 -13.98
C LYS A 172 -11.87 24.97 -14.76
N LEU A 173 -12.73 24.82 -15.78
CA LEU A 173 -13.25 25.94 -16.56
C LEU A 173 -14.11 26.89 -15.71
N ILE A 174 -14.93 26.35 -14.82
CA ILE A 174 -15.72 27.15 -13.87
C ILE A 174 -14.79 27.90 -12.91
N ALA A 175 -13.74 27.26 -12.41
CA ALA A 175 -12.75 27.88 -11.55
C ALA A 175 -12.02 29.02 -12.26
N GLU A 176 -11.55 28.81 -13.49
CA GLU A 176 -10.87 29.83 -14.27
C GLU A 176 -11.77 31.06 -14.49
N LYS A 177 -13.03 30.85 -14.90
CA LYS A 177 -14.02 31.93 -15.05
C LYS A 177 -14.29 32.65 -13.72
N SER A 178 -14.40 31.90 -12.62
CA SER A 178 -14.64 32.48 -11.29
C SER A 178 -13.45 33.32 -10.84
N LEU A 179 -12.23 32.83 -11.07
CA LEU A 179 -11.00 33.54 -10.72
C LEU A 179 -10.89 34.85 -11.51
N LYS A 180 -11.11 34.82 -12.82
CA LYS A 180 -11.17 36.01 -13.69
C LYS A 180 -12.16 37.06 -13.17
N LYS A 181 -13.35 36.62 -12.73
CA LYS A 181 -14.36 37.53 -12.13
C LYS A 181 -13.91 38.14 -10.79
N ILE A 182 -13.08 37.45 -10.01
CA ILE A 182 -12.64 37.91 -8.68
C ILE A 182 -11.45 38.85 -8.82
N ILE A 183 -10.37 38.42 -9.49
CA ILE A 183 -9.09 39.15 -9.54
C ILE A 183 -8.86 39.90 -10.85
N GLY A 184 -9.67 39.69 -11.89
CA GLY A 184 -9.50 40.28 -13.22
C GLY A 184 -8.70 39.39 -14.17
N ASP A 185 -8.91 39.57 -15.47
CA ASP A 185 -8.36 38.71 -16.52
C ASP A 185 -6.82 38.70 -16.55
N GLU A 186 -6.19 39.87 -16.46
CA GLU A 186 -4.72 39.99 -16.50
C GLU A 186 -4.04 39.26 -15.33
N LYS A 187 -4.59 39.42 -14.12
CA LYS A 187 -4.07 38.77 -12.91
C LYS A 187 -4.32 37.26 -12.94
N ALA A 188 -5.48 36.83 -13.39
CA ALA A 188 -5.80 35.40 -13.57
C ALA A 188 -4.88 34.75 -14.61
N PHE A 189 -4.59 35.45 -15.71
CA PHE A 189 -3.63 34.98 -16.72
C PHE A 189 -2.22 34.83 -16.13
N SER A 190 -1.74 35.82 -15.37
CA SER A 190 -0.45 35.71 -14.67
C SER A 190 -0.39 34.51 -13.71
N LEU A 191 -1.48 34.26 -12.98
CA LEU A 191 -1.55 33.16 -12.00
C LEU A 191 -1.58 31.77 -12.67
N SER A 192 -2.17 31.66 -13.87
CA SER A 192 -2.19 30.41 -14.64
C SER A 192 -0.79 29.90 -15.00
N GLY A 193 0.20 30.78 -15.05
CA GLY A 193 1.62 30.41 -15.24
C GLY A 193 2.31 29.81 -14.01
N LYS A 194 1.62 29.71 -12.85
CA LYS A 194 2.19 29.20 -11.59
C LYS A 194 1.50 27.95 -11.04
N THR A 195 0.74 27.23 -11.87
CA THR A 195 -0.02 26.06 -11.43
C THR A 195 0.85 24.85 -11.01
N ASP A 196 2.17 24.93 -11.17
CA ASP A 196 3.16 23.95 -10.72
C ASP A 196 3.99 24.43 -9.52
N ASP A 197 3.84 25.69 -9.09
CA ASP A 197 4.50 26.27 -7.92
C ASP A 197 3.47 26.63 -6.84
N TYR A 198 3.29 25.72 -5.87
CA TYR A 198 2.34 25.90 -4.77
C TYR A 198 2.56 27.21 -4.00
N LEU A 199 3.81 27.53 -3.65
CA LEU A 199 4.12 28.70 -2.84
C LEU A 199 3.88 29.96 -3.66
N GLY A 200 4.44 30.04 -4.87
CA GLY A 200 4.28 31.18 -5.75
C GLY A 200 2.83 31.43 -6.17
N TYR A 201 2.03 30.38 -6.36
CA TYR A 201 0.60 30.49 -6.63
C TYR A 201 -0.15 31.05 -5.42
N CYS A 202 0.03 30.44 -4.24
CA CYS A 202 -0.70 30.83 -3.03
C CYS A 202 -0.36 32.26 -2.60
N GLU A 203 0.91 32.63 -2.57
CA GLU A 203 1.35 33.97 -2.18
C GLU A 203 0.80 35.04 -3.13
N GLN A 204 0.87 34.78 -4.45
CA GLN A 204 0.38 35.73 -5.43
C GLN A 204 -1.14 35.87 -5.39
N LEU A 205 -1.89 34.77 -5.22
CA LEU A 205 -3.34 34.82 -5.10
C LEU A 205 -3.77 35.54 -3.82
N ILE A 206 -3.13 35.27 -2.68
CA ILE A 206 -3.40 35.98 -1.42
C ILE A 206 -3.18 37.49 -1.62
N ASN A 207 -2.07 37.90 -2.23
CA ASN A 207 -1.81 39.32 -2.50
C ASN A 207 -2.91 39.94 -3.38
N TYR A 208 -3.32 39.26 -4.44
CA TYR A 208 -4.40 39.73 -5.32
C TYR A 208 -5.76 39.83 -4.63
N LEU A 209 -6.04 38.90 -3.70
CA LEU A 209 -7.25 38.92 -2.90
C LEU A 209 -7.19 40.06 -1.87
N SER A 210 -6.10 40.22 -1.12
CA SER A 210 -5.94 41.28 -0.11
C SER A 210 -6.00 42.71 -0.68
N GLU A 211 -5.72 42.91 -1.97
CA GLU A 211 -5.95 44.19 -2.65
C GLU A 211 -7.44 44.57 -2.78
N LYS A 212 -8.36 43.58 -2.66
CA LYS A 212 -9.80 43.80 -2.75
C LYS A 212 -10.38 44.15 -1.38
N LYS A 213 -11.13 45.24 -1.31
CA LYS A 213 -11.97 45.59 -0.15
C LYS A 213 -13.32 44.88 -0.23
N ASP A 214 -13.30 43.57 -0.24
CA ASP A 214 -14.50 42.73 -0.36
C ASP A 214 -14.88 42.06 0.96
N ASN A 215 -16.15 41.65 1.07
CA ASN A 215 -16.55 40.67 2.09
C ASN A 215 -16.12 39.27 1.63
N PHE A 216 -15.00 38.76 2.16
CA PHE A 216 -14.45 37.47 1.75
C PHE A 216 -15.34 36.27 2.11
N GLN A 217 -16.16 36.39 3.15
CA GLN A 217 -17.16 35.38 3.48
C GLN A 217 -18.22 35.27 2.38
N ASP A 218 -18.82 36.40 1.98
CA ASP A 218 -19.80 36.43 0.90
C ASP A 218 -19.19 35.95 -0.42
N ARG A 219 -17.95 36.38 -0.70
CA ARG A 219 -17.19 35.92 -1.88
C ARG A 219 -16.99 34.40 -1.86
N PHE A 220 -16.66 33.82 -0.71
CA PHE A 220 -16.50 32.37 -0.56
C PHE A 220 -17.81 31.64 -0.90
N PHE A 221 -18.92 32.00 -0.28
CA PHE A 221 -20.20 31.32 -0.57
C PHE A 221 -20.72 31.59 -1.99
N LEU A 222 -20.53 32.80 -2.53
CA LEU A 222 -20.88 33.12 -3.91
C LEU A 222 -20.08 32.28 -4.91
N ASN A 223 -18.79 32.05 -4.62
CA ASN A 223 -17.96 31.17 -5.43
C ASN A 223 -18.51 29.74 -5.43
N LEU A 224 -18.79 29.17 -4.25
CA LEU A 224 -19.35 27.82 -4.14
C LEU A 224 -20.72 27.69 -4.81
N HIS A 225 -21.57 28.72 -4.71
CA HIS A 225 -22.85 28.77 -5.41
C HIS A 225 -22.67 28.75 -6.93
N ASN A 226 -21.71 29.53 -7.45
CA ASN A 226 -21.40 29.53 -8.88
C ASN A 226 -20.93 28.15 -9.35
N PHE A 227 -20.16 27.39 -8.55
CA PHE A 227 -19.87 26.00 -8.88
C PHE A 227 -21.12 25.14 -8.91
N LYS A 228 -21.97 25.20 -7.86
CA LYS A 228 -23.22 24.44 -7.80
C LYS A 228 -24.14 24.69 -9.00
N GLU A 229 -24.24 25.94 -9.47
CA GLU A 229 -25.09 26.30 -10.61
C GLU A 229 -24.55 25.84 -11.97
N ASN A 230 -23.23 25.81 -12.13
CA ASN A 230 -22.58 25.49 -13.41
C ASN A 230 -22.14 24.02 -13.51
N ASP A 231 -21.92 23.35 -12.38
CA ASP A 231 -21.65 21.92 -12.28
C ASP A 231 -22.20 21.38 -10.95
N SER A 232 -23.37 20.76 -11.02
CA SER A 232 -24.05 20.16 -9.86
C SER A 232 -23.31 18.95 -9.27
N SER A 233 -22.28 18.43 -9.95
CA SER A 233 -21.51 17.27 -9.49
C SER A 233 -20.39 17.63 -8.52
N ALA A 234 -19.92 18.89 -8.53
CA ALA A 234 -18.82 19.36 -7.70
C ALA A 234 -19.17 19.25 -6.20
N THR A 235 -18.23 18.76 -5.39
CA THR A 235 -18.39 18.65 -3.94
C THR A 235 -17.11 19.12 -3.25
N PHE A 236 -17.25 20.06 -2.33
CA PHE A 236 -16.13 20.70 -1.65
C PHE A 236 -15.89 20.04 -0.30
N VAL A 237 -14.71 19.48 -0.09
CA VAL A 237 -14.37 18.73 1.12
C VAL A 237 -13.28 19.48 1.89
N TYR A 238 -13.65 20.16 2.97
CA TYR A 238 -12.74 20.90 3.84
C TYR A 238 -12.35 20.05 5.06
N LEU A 239 -11.08 19.65 5.13
CA LEU A 239 -10.51 18.89 6.23
C LEU A 239 -9.56 19.78 7.03
N ILE A 240 -10.02 20.19 8.20
CA ILE A 240 -9.34 21.14 9.07
C ILE A 240 -8.83 20.37 10.30
N ASP A 241 -7.53 20.40 10.57
CA ASP A 241 -6.92 19.72 11.72
C ASP A 241 -6.35 20.74 12.72
N GLU A 242 -5.95 20.24 13.89
CA GLU A 242 -5.33 21.02 14.97
C GLU A 242 -6.18 22.19 15.47
N LEU A 243 -7.50 22.00 15.63
CA LEU A 243 -8.35 23.03 16.24
C LEU A 243 -7.80 23.53 17.59
N ASP A 244 -7.21 22.62 18.37
CA ASP A 244 -6.52 22.91 19.63
C ASP A 244 -5.33 23.87 19.53
N SER A 245 -4.80 24.14 18.33
CA SER A 245 -3.77 25.18 18.15
C SER A 245 -4.27 26.58 18.49
N LEU A 246 -5.59 26.81 18.47
CA LEU A 246 -6.21 28.10 18.75
C LEU A 246 -6.34 28.39 20.26
N ASP A 247 -6.01 27.44 21.15
CA ASP A 247 -6.17 27.57 22.60
C ASP A 247 -5.43 28.79 23.19
N SER A 248 -4.26 29.08 22.63
CA SER A 248 -3.45 30.25 23.02
C SER A 248 -4.01 31.60 22.57
N SER A 249 -5.10 31.62 21.78
CA SER A 249 -5.63 32.81 21.11
C SER A 249 -7.15 32.97 21.31
N PRO A 250 -7.62 33.44 22.48
CA PRO A 250 -9.05 33.53 22.81
C PRO A 250 -9.89 34.34 21.83
N GLN A 251 -9.34 35.42 21.26
CA GLN A 251 -10.04 36.22 20.26
C GLN A 251 -10.34 35.42 18.99
N TYR A 252 -9.36 34.67 18.50
CA TYR A 252 -9.52 33.84 17.31
C TYR A 252 -10.47 32.68 17.53
N LEU A 253 -10.57 32.18 18.77
CA LEU A 253 -11.57 31.19 19.12
C LEU A 253 -13.00 31.73 18.95
N GLN A 254 -13.26 32.97 19.37
CA GLN A 254 -14.58 33.58 19.18
C GLN A 254 -14.88 33.80 17.70
N ASP A 255 -13.92 34.34 16.96
CA ASP A 255 -14.06 34.52 15.51
C ASP A 255 -14.32 33.18 14.82
N PHE A 256 -13.61 32.11 15.19
CA PHE A 256 -13.81 30.79 14.61
C PHE A 256 -15.21 30.21 14.92
N ARG A 257 -15.75 30.43 16.13
CA ARG A 257 -17.14 30.05 16.45
C ARG A 257 -18.15 30.73 15.52
N VAL A 258 -17.93 32.00 15.20
CA VAL A 258 -18.76 32.78 14.27
C VAL A 258 -18.69 32.16 12.89
N ILE A 259 -17.49 31.94 12.35
CA ILE A 259 -17.24 31.30 11.05
C ILE A 259 -17.95 29.94 10.97
N MET A 260 -17.90 29.13 12.05
CA MET A 260 -18.57 27.82 12.05
C MET A 260 -20.09 27.94 11.97
N ARG A 261 -20.70 28.88 12.70
CA ARG A 261 -22.15 29.10 12.61
C ARG A 261 -22.53 29.52 11.19
N GLU A 262 -21.75 30.39 10.57
CA GLU A 262 -21.98 30.87 9.22
C GLU A 262 -21.83 29.75 8.19
N LEU A 263 -20.75 28.97 8.24
CA LEU A 263 -20.58 27.78 7.39
C LEU A 263 -21.74 26.81 7.50
N ILE A 264 -22.24 26.56 8.71
CA ILE A 264 -23.38 25.65 8.91
C ILE A 264 -24.68 26.24 8.39
N ASN A 265 -24.98 27.50 8.73
CA ASN A 265 -26.23 28.15 8.31
C ASN A 265 -26.24 28.30 6.79
N GLU A 266 -25.22 28.93 6.21
CA GLU A 266 -25.12 29.18 4.77
C GLU A 266 -25.04 27.86 3.99
N GLY A 267 -24.24 26.90 4.45
CA GLY A 267 -24.10 25.59 3.81
C GLY A 267 -25.42 24.83 3.76
N LYS A 268 -26.16 24.79 4.88
CA LYS A 268 -27.43 24.09 4.99
C LYS A 268 -28.57 24.84 4.28
N ASP A 269 -28.71 26.14 4.52
CA ASP A 269 -29.84 26.94 4.01
C ASP A 269 -29.76 27.12 2.49
N LYS A 270 -28.56 27.21 1.91
CA LYS A 270 -28.35 27.27 0.46
C LYS A 270 -28.17 25.89 -0.19
N GLY A 271 -28.19 24.82 0.60
CA GLY A 271 -27.99 23.44 0.16
C GLY A 271 -26.70 23.27 -0.64
N LEU A 272 -25.59 23.82 -0.16
CA LEU A 272 -24.30 23.75 -0.85
C LEU A 272 -23.69 22.36 -0.63
N PRO A 273 -23.08 21.73 -1.67
CA PRO A 273 -22.45 20.42 -1.56
C PRO A 273 -21.08 20.55 -0.89
N ILE A 274 -21.09 20.89 0.40
CA ILE A 274 -19.90 21.09 1.21
C ILE A 274 -19.86 20.02 2.31
N MET A 275 -18.70 19.41 2.46
CA MET A 275 -18.35 18.50 3.55
C MET A 275 -17.25 19.12 4.39
N VAL A 276 -17.51 19.37 5.67
CA VAL A 276 -16.54 19.99 6.58
C VAL A 276 -16.23 19.05 7.73
N TYR A 277 -14.95 18.71 7.91
CA TYR A 277 -14.46 17.93 9.04
C TYR A 277 -13.42 18.73 9.80
N ILE A 278 -13.65 18.91 11.10
CA ILE A 278 -12.73 19.66 11.96
C ILE A 278 -12.26 18.76 13.09
N ALA A 279 -10.96 18.53 13.19
CA ALA A 279 -10.36 17.66 14.18
C ALA A 279 -9.66 18.46 15.29
N GLY A 280 -9.82 18.02 16.53
CA GLY A 280 -9.18 18.62 17.69
C GLY A 280 -9.18 17.74 18.94
N ASN A 281 -8.48 18.19 19.97
CA ASN A 281 -8.51 17.54 21.28
C ASN A 281 -9.94 17.56 21.88
N SER A 282 -10.42 16.44 22.42
CA SER A 282 -11.77 16.32 22.98
C SER A 282 -12.07 17.32 24.10
N ARG A 283 -11.10 17.59 24.99
CA ARG A 283 -11.25 18.57 26.07
C ARG A 283 -11.38 19.97 25.49
N PHE A 284 -10.47 20.33 24.60
CA PHE A 284 -10.49 21.63 23.95
C PHE A 284 -11.78 21.87 23.16
N MET A 285 -12.24 20.85 22.43
CA MET A 285 -13.45 20.93 21.64
C MET A 285 -14.70 21.12 22.51
N ASN A 286 -14.74 20.53 23.70
CA ASN A 286 -15.80 20.80 24.69
C ASN A 286 -15.79 22.26 25.13
N ASP A 287 -14.61 22.82 25.42
CA ASP A 287 -14.45 24.21 25.84
C ASP A 287 -14.71 25.17 24.67
N PHE A 288 -14.50 24.74 23.43
CA PHE A 288 -14.89 25.45 22.22
C PHE A 288 -16.41 25.49 22.04
N ILE A 289 -17.11 24.37 22.19
CA ILE A 289 -18.54 24.25 21.84
C ILE A 289 -19.46 24.73 22.98
N SER A 290 -19.18 24.34 24.22
CA SER A 290 -20.10 24.51 25.36
C SER A 290 -20.48 25.96 25.68
N PRO A 291 -19.58 26.96 25.58
CA PRO A 291 -19.92 28.35 25.88
C PRO A 291 -20.94 28.97 24.91
N ASP A 292 -21.09 28.41 23.71
CA ASP A 292 -21.98 28.94 22.69
C ASP A 292 -23.17 27.99 22.47
N LYS A 293 -24.31 28.32 23.11
CA LYS A 293 -25.55 27.52 23.00
C LYS A 293 -26.07 27.42 21.56
N GLY A 294 -25.84 28.45 20.74
CA GLY A 294 -26.25 28.47 19.34
C GLY A 294 -25.45 27.48 18.51
N LEU A 295 -24.13 27.49 18.66
CA LEU A 295 -23.24 26.53 18.00
C LEU A 295 -23.49 25.12 18.53
N SER A 296 -23.54 24.93 19.86
CA SER A 296 -23.74 23.64 20.51
C SER A 296 -24.95 22.87 19.97
N ARG A 297 -26.11 23.51 19.89
CA ARG A 297 -27.34 22.89 19.33
C ARG A 297 -27.17 22.41 17.89
N ARG A 298 -26.34 23.08 17.09
CA ARG A 298 -26.11 22.74 15.68
C ARG A 298 -25.13 21.59 15.51
N VAL A 299 -24.10 21.52 16.35
CA VAL A 299 -22.94 20.66 16.10
C VAL A 299 -22.89 19.39 16.96
N VAL A 300 -23.55 19.36 18.11
CA VAL A 300 -23.53 18.20 19.02
C VAL A 300 -23.95 16.90 18.32
N PRO A 301 -25.01 16.85 17.49
CA PRO A 301 -25.37 15.64 16.74
C PRO A 301 -24.30 15.19 15.72
N SER A 302 -23.42 16.10 15.31
CA SER A 302 -22.39 15.92 14.30
C SER A 302 -21.01 15.55 14.87
N ILE A 303 -20.86 15.42 16.19
CA ILE A 303 -19.59 15.07 16.82
C ILE A 303 -19.30 13.58 16.65
N ILE A 304 -18.07 13.27 16.25
CA ILE A 304 -17.44 11.94 16.29
C ILE A 304 -16.48 11.96 17.47
N ASN A 305 -16.85 11.27 18.56
CA ASN A 305 -16.01 11.12 19.73
C ASN A 305 -15.12 9.88 19.58
N LEU A 306 -13.81 10.10 19.47
CA LEU A 306 -12.82 9.03 19.41
C LEU A 306 -12.27 8.70 20.80
N ILE A 307 -12.30 7.42 21.11
CA ILE A 307 -11.62 6.87 22.28
C ILE A 307 -10.11 6.88 22.10
N SER A 308 -9.39 6.83 23.22
CA SER A 308 -7.94 6.58 23.22
C SER A 308 -7.61 5.27 22.51
N PHE A 309 -6.38 5.17 22.00
CA PHE A 309 -5.85 3.89 21.53
C PHE A 309 -5.89 2.86 22.65
N ARG A 310 -6.07 1.59 22.28
CA ARG A 310 -6.16 0.47 23.21
C ARG A 310 -5.00 -0.50 22.98
N LYS A 311 -4.61 -1.23 24.03
CA LYS A 311 -3.57 -2.26 23.90
C LYS A 311 -3.93 -3.33 22.88
N ASP A 312 -5.20 -3.75 22.82
CA ASP A 312 -5.65 -4.73 21.84
C ASP A 312 -5.55 -4.21 20.39
N GLU A 313 -5.70 -2.90 20.17
CA GLU A 313 -5.46 -2.28 18.86
C GLU A 313 -3.98 -2.38 18.48
N CYS A 314 -3.06 -2.12 19.41
CA CYS A 314 -1.62 -2.29 19.19
C CYS A 314 -1.28 -3.76 18.87
N GLU A 315 -1.83 -4.72 19.61
CA GLU A 315 -1.61 -6.16 19.35
C GLU A 315 -2.18 -6.61 18.00
N LYS A 316 -3.34 -6.07 17.58
CA LYS A 316 -3.91 -6.31 16.24
C LYS A 316 -3.01 -5.75 15.14
N ILE A 317 -2.47 -4.53 15.32
CA ILE A 317 -1.52 -3.92 14.37
C ILE A 317 -0.24 -4.77 14.29
N LYS A 318 0.33 -5.15 15.44
CA LYS A 318 1.49 -6.05 15.52
C LYS A 318 1.23 -7.33 14.75
N SER A 319 0.11 -8.00 15.01
CA SER A 319 -0.26 -9.25 14.35
C SER A 319 -0.37 -9.07 12.82
N LYS A 320 -0.95 -7.96 12.35
CA LYS A 320 -1.07 -7.65 10.91
C LYS A 320 0.27 -7.40 10.23
N ILE A 321 1.25 -6.85 10.94
CA ILE A 321 2.62 -6.64 10.42
C ILE A 321 3.37 -7.98 10.44
N GLU A 322 3.29 -8.72 11.55
CA GLU A 322 3.90 -10.04 11.72
C GLU A 322 3.40 -11.03 10.66
N GLU A 323 2.08 -11.11 10.42
CA GLU A 323 1.50 -11.98 9.39
C GLU A 323 2.10 -11.68 8.02
N ARG A 324 2.27 -10.41 7.67
CA ARG A 324 2.85 -10.02 6.38
C ARG A 324 4.31 -10.42 6.24
N ILE A 325 5.11 -10.23 7.29
CA ILE A 325 6.51 -10.66 7.29
C ILE A 325 6.59 -12.18 7.19
N TYR A 326 5.75 -12.89 7.94
CA TYR A 326 5.67 -14.33 7.88
C TYR A 326 5.34 -14.78 6.46
N ASP A 327 4.25 -14.28 5.87
CA ASP A 327 3.84 -14.67 4.53
C ASP A 327 4.90 -14.36 3.46
N ALA A 328 5.59 -13.23 3.60
CA ALA A 328 6.56 -12.76 2.63
C ALA A 328 7.92 -13.44 2.71
N TYR A 329 8.35 -13.84 3.91
CA TYR A 329 9.72 -14.32 4.13
C TYR A 329 9.77 -15.76 4.66
N ASN A 330 8.64 -16.40 4.93
CA ASN A 330 8.65 -17.79 5.39
C ASN A 330 9.27 -18.72 4.34
N GLY A 331 10.26 -19.48 4.81
CA GLY A 331 11.07 -20.36 3.98
C GLY A 331 12.30 -19.69 3.37
N CYS A 332 12.51 -18.38 3.53
CA CYS A 332 13.79 -17.75 3.22
C CYS A 332 14.91 -18.23 4.15
N GLN A 333 16.14 -18.17 3.66
CA GLN A 333 17.32 -18.37 4.47
C GLN A 333 17.28 -17.45 5.71
N ASP A 334 17.65 -18.00 6.87
CA ASP A 334 17.71 -17.30 8.16
C ASP A 334 16.36 -16.75 8.69
N PHE A 335 15.23 -17.05 8.03
CA PHE A 335 13.89 -16.65 8.48
C PHE A 335 13.58 -17.11 9.91
N SER A 336 13.94 -18.35 10.28
CA SER A 336 13.69 -18.88 11.63
C SER A 336 14.34 -18.03 12.72
N THR A 337 15.56 -17.54 12.47
CA THR A 337 16.31 -16.68 13.40
C THR A 337 15.68 -15.29 13.45
N ALA A 338 15.46 -14.68 12.28
CA ALA A 338 14.79 -13.37 12.17
C ALA A 338 13.42 -13.37 12.85
N TRP A 339 12.64 -14.44 12.67
CA TRP A 339 11.31 -14.58 13.26
C TRP A 339 11.36 -14.69 14.77
N GLN A 340 12.35 -15.37 15.34
CA GLN A 340 12.56 -15.40 16.79
C GLN A 340 12.90 -14.01 17.34
N GLU A 341 13.72 -13.22 16.63
CA GLU A 341 14.01 -11.84 17.04
C GLU A 341 12.77 -10.95 16.99
N ILE A 342 11.99 -11.04 15.91
CA ILE A 342 10.70 -10.31 15.77
C ILE A 342 9.78 -10.65 16.94
N LYS A 343 9.63 -11.93 17.28
CA LYS A 343 8.76 -12.38 18.38
C LYS A 343 9.25 -11.93 19.76
N LYS A 344 10.55 -11.65 19.92
CA LYS A 344 11.12 -11.09 21.16
C LYS A 344 10.86 -9.59 21.30
N ILE A 345 10.39 -8.90 20.26
CA ILE A 345 10.04 -7.48 20.36
C ILE A 345 8.83 -7.32 21.28
N GLN A 346 9.09 -6.84 22.48
CA GLN A 346 8.10 -6.45 23.47
C GLN A 346 8.10 -4.94 23.62
N LEU A 347 6.90 -4.35 23.52
CA LEU A 347 6.64 -2.94 23.74
C LEU A 347 5.53 -2.80 24.79
N GLU A 348 5.85 -2.07 25.85
CA GLU A 348 4.96 -1.75 26.96
C GLU A 348 4.45 -0.32 26.84
N ALA A 349 3.12 -0.14 26.97
CA ALA A 349 2.50 1.18 27.02
C ALA A 349 3.06 2.01 28.18
N THR A 350 3.09 3.33 28.04
CA THR A 350 3.67 4.33 28.96
C THR A 350 5.19 4.30 29.12
N LYS A 351 5.83 3.14 28.90
CA LYS A 351 7.29 3.01 28.90
C LYS A 351 7.90 3.22 27.52
N HIS A 352 7.27 2.68 26.49
CA HIS A 352 7.77 2.75 25.11
C HIS A 352 6.87 3.60 24.20
N TYR A 353 5.58 3.75 24.52
CA TYR A 353 4.64 4.52 23.71
C TYR A 353 3.45 5.05 24.53
N ASN A 354 2.99 6.23 24.16
CA ASN A 354 1.81 6.94 24.70
C ASN A 354 0.77 7.26 23.60
N SER A 355 0.98 6.78 22.38
CA SER A 355 0.06 6.94 21.26
C SER A 355 0.17 5.77 20.29
N LEU A 356 -0.85 5.62 19.41
CA LEU A 356 -0.79 4.63 18.32
C LEU A 356 0.36 4.91 17.35
N GLY A 357 0.64 6.20 17.09
CA GLY A 357 1.74 6.63 16.24
C GLY A 357 3.11 6.24 16.81
N GLU A 358 3.33 6.48 18.11
CA GLU A 358 4.57 6.07 18.80
C GLU A 358 4.74 4.55 18.82
N PHE A 359 3.65 3.80 19.04
CA PHE A 359 3.70 2.35 18.96
C PHE A 359 4.13 1.88 17.57
N CYS A 360 3.49 2.38 16.51
CA CYS A 360 3.83 2.04 15.13
C CYS A 360 5.28 2.42 14.81
N ASN A 361 5.74 3.59 15.26
CA ASN A 361 7.12 4.04 15.10
C ASN A 361 8.12 3.07 15.73
N SER A 362 7.99 2.80 17.03
CA SER A 362 8.90 1.94 17.78
C SER A 362 8.89 0.50 17.29
N PHE A 363 7.71 -0.03 16.95
CA PHE A 363 7.60 -1.41 16.47
C PHE A 363 8.20 -1.56 15.07
N ALA A 364 7.81 -0.69 14.13
CA ALA A 364 8.31 -0.76 12.76
C ALA A 364 9.82 -0.52 12.67
N GLU A 365 10.37 0.37 13.48
CA GLU A 365 11.83 0.60 13.54
C GLU A 365 12.60 -0.67 13.90
N ARG A 366 12.20 -1.37 14.97
CA ARG A 366 12.83 -2.65 15.35
C ARG A 366 12.66 -3.74 14.30
N ILE A 367 11.51 -3.75 13.61
CA ILE A 367 11.29 -4.68 12.50
C ILE A 367 12.20 -4.36 11.31
N ILE A 368 12.43 -3.08 11.00
CA ILE A 368 13.32 -2.66 9.92
C ILE A 368 14.76 -3.12 10.21
N GLU A 369 15.23 -3.00 11.45
CA GLU A 369 16.55 -3.51 11.85
C GLU A 369 16.69 -5.01 11.59
N VAL A 370 15.71 -5.82 12.00
CA VAL A 370 15.72 -7.27 11.71
C VAL A 370 15.64 -7.52 10.21
N HIS A 371 14.81 -6.76 9.49
CA HIS A 371 14.63 -6.91 8.05
C HIS A 371 15.91 -6.63 7.26
N GLU A 372 16.67 -5.62 7.67
CA GLU A 372 17.96 -5.27 7.09
C GLU A 372 19.02 -6.34 7.37
N ASN A 373 19.02 -6.94 8.56
CA ASN A 373 20.02 -7.92 8.98
C ASN A 373 19.85 -9.30 8.31
N TYR A 374 18.62 -9.72 8.03
CA TYR A 374 18.33 -11.11 7.66
C TYR A 374 17.76 -11.31 6.25
N PHE A 375 17.05 -10.34 5.68
CA PHE A 375 16.30 -10.55 4.43
C PHE A 375 17.03 -10.00 3.20
N ASP A 376 18.25 -10.47 2.97
CA ASP A 376 19.12 -10.06 1.85
C ASP A 376 18.96 -10.90 0.57
N VAL A 377 18.41 -12.11 0.68
CA VAL A 377 18.28 -13.06 -0.43
C VAL A 377 16.89 -13.68 -0.44
N TYR A 378 16.28 -13.74 -1.63
CA TYR A 378 14.92 -14.20 -1.84
C TYR A 378 14.86 -15.66 -2.27
N ASP A 379 13.85 -16.41 -1.81
CA ASP A 379 13.80 -17.89 -1.84
C ASP A 379 12.95 -18.51 -2.97
N LYS A 380 13.14 -19.81 -3.21
CA LYS A 380 12.48 -20.71 -4.16
C LYS A 380 10.95 -20.81 -4.00
N ASN A 381 10.38 -20.53 -2.82
CA ASN A 381 8.92 -20.59 -2.61
C ASN A 381 8.16 -19.60 -3.50
N PHE A 382 8.76 -18.44 -3.81
CA PHE A 382 8.16 -17.49 -4.74
C PHE A 382 8.09 -18.03 -6.16
N ASN A 383 9.11 -18.76 -6.62
CA ASN A 383 9.07 -19.39 -7.93
C ASN A 383 7.87 -20.32 -8.08
N GLN A 384 7.48 -21.04 -7.03
CA GLN A 384 6.29 -21.91 -7.06
C GLN A 384 4.99 -21.10 -7.16
N TYR A 385 4.89 -20.01 -6.39
CA TYR A 385 3.73 -19.12 -6.45
C TYR A 385 3.61 -18.43 -7.81
N GLU A 386 4.71 -17.89 -8.33
CA GLU A 386 4.80 -17.28 -9.65
C GLU A 386 4.47 -18.29 -10.76
N ASN A 387 4.91 -19.55 -10.66
CA ASN A 387 4.51 -20.61 -11.58
C ASN A 387 2.98 -20.85 -11.57
N LYS A 388 2.36 -20.88 -10.37
CA LYS A 388 0.90 -21.00 -10.24
C LYS A 388 0.19 -19.78 -10.84
N ALA A 389 0.71 -18.57 -10.59
CA ALA A 389 0.20 -17.34 -11.16
C ALA A 389 0.30 -17.33 -12.69
N ARG A 390 1.41 -17.78 -13.29
CA ARG A 390 1.58 -17.87 -14.75
C ARG A 390 0.56 -18.79 -15.42
N ARG A 391 0.23 -19.93 -14.80
CA ARG A 391 -0.82 -20.83 -15.32
C ARG A 391 -2.20 -20.17 -15.29
N ILE A 392 -2.56 -19.54 -14.18
CA ILE A 392 -3.84 -18.83 -14.03
C ILE A 392 -3.91 -17.61 -14.95
N PHE A 393 -2.77 -16.94 -15.16
CA PHE A 393 -2.62 -15.85 -16.12
C PHE A 393 -2.90 -16.34 -17.53
N GLU A 394 -2.25 -17.42 -17.97
CA GLU A 394 -2.49 -18.04 -19.28
C GLU A 394 -3.98 -18.33 -19.52
N ASP A 395 -4.64 -18.97 -18.56
CA ASP A 395 -6.08 -19.28 -18.65
C ASP A 395 -6.94 -18.01 -18.75
N ASN A 396 -6.61 -16.97 -17.96
CA ASN A 396 -7.33 -15.70 -17.99
C ASN A 396 -7.15 -14.98 -19.34
N ILE A 397 -5.92 -14.94 -19.88
CA ILE A 397 -5.64 -14.25 -21.14
C ILE A 397 -6.32 -14.95 -22.31
N LYS A 398 -6.25 -16.29 -22.38
CA LYS A 398 -6.97 -17.07 -23.39
C LYS A 398 -8.47 -16.82 -23.34
N LYS A 399 -9.05 -16.77 -22.14
CA LYS A 399 -10.47 -16.46 -21.95
C LYS A 399 -10.83 -15.04 -22.40
N GLN A 400 -10.05 -14.04 -22.01
CA GLN A 400 -10.35 -12.63 -22.34
C GLN A 400 -10.18 -12.33 -23.84
N TRP A 401 -9.20 -12.92 -24.50
CA TRP A 401 -8.99 -12.74 -25.94
C TRP A 401 -9.71 -13.79 -26.80
N SER A 402 -10.50 -14.70 -26.21
CA SER A 402 -11.28 -15.73 -26.90
C SER A 402 -12.15 -15.16 -28.04
N GLN A 403 -12.71 -13.96 -27.85
CA GLN A 403 -13.51 -13.27 -28.88
C GLN A 403 -12.74 -12.98 -30.18
N PHE A 404 -11.42 -12.83 -30.12
CA PHE A 404 -10.59 -12.56 -31.31
C PHE A 404 -10.06 -13.83 -31.95
N ILE A 405 -9.72 -14.82 -31.12
CA ILE A 405 -8.95 -16.01 -31.51
C ILE A 405 -9.83 -17.26 -31.67
N GLY A 406 -11.06 -17.26 -31.14
CA GLY A 406 -11.98 -18.39 -31.10
C GLY A 406 -11.65 -19.44 -30.02
N ASP A 407 -12.48 -20.48 -29.92
CA ASP A 407 -12.38 -21.50 -28.86
C ASP A 407 -11.38 -22.64 -29.14
N ASN A 408 -10.92 -22.77 -30.39
CA ASN A 408 -10.03 -23.85 -30.81
C ASN A 408 -8.58 -23.36 -30.88
N PHE A 409 -7.83 -23.61 -29.81
CA PHE A 409 -6.41 -23.29 -29.71
C PHE A 409 -5.55 -24.44 -30.22
N THR A 410 -4.57 -24.15 -31.06
CA THR A 410 -3.51 -25.12 -31.38
C THR A 410 -2.17 -24.60 -30.86
N LEU A 411 -1.57 -25.33 -29.93
CA LEU A 411 -0.21 -25.06 -29.45
C LEU A 411 0.76 -25.35 -30.59
N GLN A 412 1.53 -24.34 -30.99
CA GLN A 412 2.71 -24.53 -31.82
C GLN A 412 3.93 -24.56 -30.89
N SER A 413 4.62 -25.69 -30.85
CA SER A 413 5.75 -25.97 -29.95
C SER A 413 6.81 -24.86 -29.95
N ASP A 414 7.37 -24.60 -28.76
CA ASP A 414 8.47 -23.70 -28.38
C ASP A 414 9.14 -22.91 -29.52
N CYS A 415 8.70 -21.66 -29.71
CA CYS A 415 9.49 -20.68 -30.47
C CYS A 415 10.66 -20.21 -29.59
N GLN A 416 11.85 -20.78 -29.79
CA GLN A 416 13.11 -20.19 -29.34
C GLN A 416 13.66 -19.29 -30.44
N GLU A 417 13.06 -18.12 -30.68
CA GLU A 417 13.65 -17.16 -31.61
C GLU A 417 13.60 -15.73 -31.06
N GLY A 418 14.74 -15.06 -31.22
CA GLY A 418 14.93 -13.66 -30.89
C GLY A 418 14.10 -12.79 -31.81
N LEU A 419 12.88 -12.48 -31.37
CA LEU A 419 12.15 -11.31 -31.86
C LEU A 419 13.00 -10.09 -31.50
N SER A 420 13.52 -9.43 -32.54
CA SER A 420 14.44 -8.30 -32.45
C SER A 420 13.77 -7.15 -31.69
N GLY A 421 14.21 -6.94 -30.44
CA GLY A 421 13.69 -5.92 -29.53
C GLY A 421 13.62 -6.41 -28.07
N HIS A 422 13.54 -7.72 -27.84
CA HIS A 422 13.25 -8.28 -26.51
C HIS A 422 14.49 -8.93 -25.88
N HIS A 423 15.38 -8.14 -25.29
CA HIS A 423 16.56 -8.63 -24.57
C HIS A 423 16.21 -9.14 -23.15
N GLY A 424 15.38 -10.18 -23.05
CA GLY A 424 14.98 -10.74 -21.76
C GLY A 424 14.36 -12.12 -21.72
N HIS A 425 13.95 -12.72 -22.84
CA HIS A 425 13.25 -14.02 -22.82
C HIS A 425 14.14 -15.18 -23.18
N THR A 426 13.93 -16.31 -22.51
CA THR A 426 14.55 -17.59 -22.88
C THR A 426 13.54 -18.60 -23.43
N LYS A 427 12.23 -18.44 -23.18
CA LYS A 427 11.16 -19.39 -23.59
C LYS A 427 9.77 -18.74 -23.76
N TRP A 428 9.11 -19.06 -24.87
CA TRP A 428 7.75 -18.63 -25.22
C TRP A 428 6.88 -19.82 -25.66
N GLN A 429 5.58 -19.74 -25.38
CA GLN A 429 4.58 -20.63 -25.99
C GLN A 429 3.70 -19.85 -26.96
N LYS A 430 3.56 -20.37 -28.18
CA LYS A 430 2.72 -19.77 -29.23
C LYS A 430 1.44 -20.57 -29.41
N TRP A 431 0.30 -19.88 -29.27
CA TRP A 431 -1.02 -20.44 -29.48
C TRP A 431 -1.64 -19.82 -30.72
N LYS A 432 -1.97 -20.62 -31.73
CA LYS A 432 -2.68 -20.14 -32.93
C LYS A 432 -4.19 -20.21 -32.73
N GLY A 433 -4.87 -19.14 -33.14
CA GLY A 433 -6.32 -19.05 -33.21
C GLY A 433 -6.83 -18.86 -34.64
N LYS A 434 -8.08 -18.42 -34.76
CA LYS A 434 -8.77 -18.14 -36.03
C LYS A 434 -8.31 -16.80 -36.64
N ASN A 435 -8.62 -16.60 -37.92
CA ASN A 435 -8.48 -15.31 -38.63
C ASN A 435 -7.07 -14.67 -38.57
N GLY A 436 -6.04 -15.51 -38.52
CA GLY A 436 -4.64 -15.06 -38.47
C GLY A 436 -4.17 -14.56 -37.10
N TYR A 437 -4.98 -14.72 -36.05
CA TYR A 437 -4.57 -14.34 -34.70
C TYR A 437 -3.67 -15.39 -34.03
N SER A 438 -2.74 -14.92 -33.19
CA SER A 438 -1.97 -15.79 -32.30
C SER A 438 -1.66 -15.11 -30.97
N ILE A 439 -1.48 -15.90 -29.92
CA ILE A 439 -1.02 -15.45 -28.61
C ILE A 439 0.38 -15.99 -28.36
N LEU A 440 1.28 -15.12 -27.92
CA LEU A 440 2.57 -15.49 -27.36
C LEU A 440 2.55 -15.31 -25.85
N ILE A 441 2.86 -16.36 -25.08
CA ILE A 441 2.85 -16.33 -23.61
C ILE A 441 4.25 -16.65 -23.08
N ALA A 442 4.79 -15.75 -22.26
CA ALA A 442 6.10 -15.91 -21.66
C ALA A 442 6.07 -17.01 -20.59
N GLN A 443 7.06 -17.90 -20.60
CA GLN A 443 7.16 -19.03 -19.66
C GLN A 443 8.07 -18.72 -18.44
N SER A 444 8.64 -17.53 -18.41
CA SER A 444 9.52 -17.03 -17.35
C SER A 444 9.24 -15.55 -17.09
N ASN A 445 9.82 -15.02 -16.01
CA ASN A 445 9.77 -13.60 -15.71
C ASN A 445 10.30 -12.80 -16.92
N THR A 446 9.67 -11.65 -17.17
CA THR A 446 9.86 -10.85 -18.37
C THR A 446 10.46 -9.51 -18.00
N ASN A 447 11.65 -9.22 -18.52
CA ASN A 447 12.25 -7.91 -18.32
C ASN A 447 11.96 -6.99 -19.50
N LEU A 448 11.20 -5.93 -19.26
CA LEU A 448 10.93 -4.90 -20.24
C LEU A 448 11.85 -3.70 -20.00
N LEU A 449 12.47 -3.22 -21.09
CA LEU A 449 13.28 -2.01 -21.09
C LEU A 449 12.38 -0.82 -21.38
N TYR A 450 12.48 0.22 -20.55
CA TYR A 450 11.88 1.52 -20.80
C TYR A 450 12.96 2.57 -21.02
N LYS A 451 12.84 3.31 -22.14
CA LYS A 451 13.69 4.45 -22.54
C LYS A 451 15.18 4.25 -22.21
N ASN A 452 15.74 3.11 -22.61
CA ASN A 452 17.17 2.74 -22.53
C ASN A 452 17.84 2.73 -21.15
N GLU A 453 17.14 2.94 -20.02
CA GLU A 453 17.80 3.05 -18.70
C GLU A 453 17.14 2.30 -17.53
N SER A 454 15.85 1.95 -17.63
CA SER A 454 15.14 1.21 -16.56
C SER A 454 14.62 -0.15 -17.03
N LYS A 455 14.89 -1.18 -16.23
CA LYS A 455 14.51 -2.58 -16.49
C LYS A 455 13.46 -3.00 -15.47
N HIS A 456 12.24 -3.24 -15.94
CA HIS A 456 11.12 -3.70 -15.11
C HIS A 456 10.94 -5.21 -15.30
N SER A 457 10.95 -5.98 -14.21
CA SER A 457 10.75 -7.44 -14.24
C SER A 457 9.30 -7.76 -13.90
N LEU A 458 8.58 -8.37 -14.84
CA LEU A 458 7.21 -8.84 -14.70
C LEU A 458 7.17 -10.34 -14.42
N ASP A 459 6.31 -10.76 -13.49
CA ASP A 459 6.11 -12.18 -13.17
C ASP A 459 5.39 -12.95 -14.30
N CYS A 460 4.49 -12.27 -15.03
CA CYS A 460 3.72 -12.82 -16.17
C CYS A 460 3.64 -11.82 -17.34
N TYR A 461 3.70 -12.32 -18.57
CA TYR A 461 3.57 -11.49 -19.78
C TYR A 461 3.00 -12.28 -20.96
N ALA A 462 2.16 -11.64 -21.78
CA ALA A 462 1.68 -12.19 -23.04
C ALA A 462 1.41 -11.11 -24.09
N GLU A 463 1.42 -11.51 -25.36
CA GLU A 463 1.20 -10.64 -26.51
C GLU A 463 0.16 -11.26 -27.45
N LEU A 464 -0.72 -10.42 -28.00
CA LEU A 464 -1.71 -10.78 -29.01
C LEU A 464 -1.27 -10.25 -30.37
N TYR A 465 -1.20 -11.12 -31.36
CA TYR A 465 -0.81 -10.80 -32.73
C TYR A 465 -1.92 -11.09 -33.73
N LYS A 466 -1.96 -10.34 -34.83
CA LYS A 466 -2.70 -10.66 -36.05
C LYS A 466 -1.74 -10.62 -37.23
N GLY A 467 -1.37 -11.78 -37.76
CA GLY A 467 -0.19 -11.88 -38.62
C GLY A 467 1.06 -11.48 -37.83
N ASP A 468 1.80 -10.49 -38.32
CA ASP A 468 3.01 -9.95 -37.68
C ASP A 468 2.73 -8.67 -36.86
N ASP A 469 1.51 -8.15 -36.91
CA ASP A 469 1.13 -6.93 -36.21
C ASP A 469 0.79 -7.22 -34.74
N LEU A 470 1.42 -6.49 -33.81
CA LEU A 470 1.12 -6.55 -32.38
C LEU A 470 -0.16 -5.77 -32.08
N MET A 471 -1.19 -6.48 -31.62
CA MET A 471 -2.52 -5.93 -31.36
C MET A 471 -2.71 -5.47 -29.92
N ALA A 472 -2.25 -6.26 -28.95
CA ALA A 472 -2.40 -5.98 -27.53
C ALA A 472 -1.34 -6.73 -26.70
N LYS A 473 -1.15 -6.27 -25.47
CA LYS A 473 -0.24 -6.86 -24.47
C LYS A 473 -1.00 -7.20 -23.19
N ALA A 474 -0.47 -8.16 -22.45
CA ALA A 474 -0.96 -8.52 -21.13
C ALA A 474 0.19 -8.57 -20.13
N TYR A 475 0.00 -7.95 -18.97
CA TYR A 475 0.98 -7.77 -17.92
C TYR A 475 0.47 -8.40 -16.63
N GLY A 476 1.30 -9.14 -15.90
CA GLY A 476 0.90 -9.73 -14.63
C GLY A 476 1.98 -9.68 -13.56
N GLU A 477 1.56 -9.33 -12.34
CA GLU A 477 2.38 -9.27 -11.13
C GLU A 477 1.83 -10.22 -10.06
N ALA A 478 2.70 -10.98 -9.40
CA ALA A 478 2.35 -11.97 -8.40
C ALA A 478 3.01 -11.67 -7.05
N LYS A 479 2.27 -11.82 -5.95
CA LYS A 479 2.74 -11.64 -4.58
C LYS A 479 2.17 -12.76 -3.72
N ASN A 480 3.01 -13.59 -3.08
CA ASN A 480 2.57 -14.72 -2.24
C ASN A 480 1.97 -14.30 -0.88
N TYR A 481 1.72 -13.02 -0.68
CA TYR A 481 1.27 -12.42 0.57
C TYR A 481 0.24 -11.32 0.28
N ALA A 482 -0.46 -10.88 1.33
CA ALA A 482 -1.50 -9.85 1.24
C ALA A 482 -0.95 -8.57 0.59
N LEU A 483 -1.67 -8.03 -0.39
CA LEU A 483 -1.20 -6.90 -1.17
C LEU A 483 -0.97 -5.65 -0.29
N ILE A 484 0.13 -4.95 -0.53
CA ILE A 484 0.43 -3.63 0.06
C ILE A 484 0.36 -2.55 -1.03
N LYS A 485 0.02 -1.33 -0.64
CA LYS A 485 -0.13 -0.15 -1.52
C LYS A 485 1.10 0.05 -2.41
N GLU A 486 2.28 -0.20 -1.89
CA GLU A 486 3.54 -0.06 -2.61
C GLU A 486 3.55 -0.90 -3.89
N HIS A 487 3.05 -2.13 -3.87
CA HIS A 487 2.95 -2.97 -5.07
C HIS A 487 1.99 -2.41 -6.12
N ILE A 488 0.84 -1.91 -5.70
CA ILE A 488 -0.15 -1.30 -6.59
C ILE A 488 0.46 -0.08 -7.28
N ASN A 489 1.16 0.75 -6.52
CA ASN A 489 1.81 1.96 -7.02
C ASN A 489 2.93 1.62 -8.00
N THR A 490 3.81 0.69 -7.65
CA THR A 490 4.91 0.23 -8.51
C THR A 490 4.38 -0.35 -9.81
N PHE A 491 3.44 -1.30 -9.76
CA PHE A 491 2.89 -1.92 -10.97
C PHE A 491 2.13 -0.90 -11.82
N SER A 492 1.36 0.00 -11.19
CA SER A 492 0.69 1.09 -11.92
C SER A 492 1.67 2.03 -12.60
N GLN A 493 2.85 2.28 -12.01
CA GLN A 493 3.88 3.09 -12.64
C GLN A 493 4.49 2.36 -13.83
N TRP A 494 4.81 1.06 -13.68
CA TRP A 494 5.32 0.25 -14.78
C TRP A 494 4.36 0.21 -15.97
N LEU A 495 3.05 0.05 -15.72
CA LEU A 495 2.05 0.09 -16.78
C LEU A 495 2.04 1.44 -17.54
N LYS A 496 2.26 2.57 -16.85
CA LYS A 496 2.43 3.87 -17.53
C LYS A 496 3.69 3.88 -18.40
N ASP A 497 4.80 3.36 -17.87
CA ASP A 497 6.07 3.27 -18.60
C ASP A 497 5.94 2.33 -19.83
N PHE A 498 5.08 1.33 -19.77
CA PHE A 498 4.79 0.42 -20.89
C PHE A 498 3.76 0.93 -21.89
N ASP A 499 3.23 2.16 -21.71
CA ASP A 499 2.19 2.74 -22.56
C ASP A 499 0.91 1.87 -22.61
N PHE A 500 0.49 1.36 -21.43
CA PHE A 500 -0.67 0.48 -21.23
C PHE A 500 -2.00 1.12 -21.67
N LYS A 501 -2.76 0.42 -22.53
CA LYS A 501 -3.99 0.94 -23.15
C LYS A 501 -5.19 -0.01 -22.99
N PRO A 502 -5.91 0.07 -21.85
CA PRO A 502 -7.01 -0.83 -21.52
C PRO A 502 -8.32 -0.56 -22.27
N LEU A 503 -8.45 0.57 -22.98
CA LEU A 503 -9.70 1.03 -23.59
C LEU A 503 -9.71 0.96 -25.14
N ARG A 504 -8.76 0.22 -25.73
CA ARG A 504 -8.69 0.03 -27.19
C ARG A 504 -9.58 -1.12 -27.67
N THR A 505 -9.80 -1.18 -28.98
CA THR A 505 -10.50 -2.28 -29.65
C THR A 505 -9.90 -3.64 -29.30
N HIS A 506 -8.57 -3.73 -29.28
CA HIS A 506 -7.81 -4.82 -28.68
C HIS A 506 -7.23 -4.30 -27.37
N PRO A 507 -7.91 -4.51 -26.23
CA PRO A 507 -7.49 -3.91 -24.97
C PRO A 507 -6.26 -4.62 -24.44
N ASP A 508 -5.30 -3.84 -23.94
CA ASP A 508 -4.25 -4.37 -23.08
C ASP A 508 -4.87 -4.85 -21.76
N LEU A 509 -4.24 -5.86 -21.16
CA LEU A 509 -4.72 -6.46 -19.91
C LEU A 509 -3.67 -6.33 -18.80
N ALA A 510 -4.10 -5.96 -17.59
CA ALA A 510 -3.23 -5.92 -16.42
C ALA A 510 -3.84 -6.74 -15.29
N LEU A 511 -3.04 -7.61 -14.66
CA LEU A 511 -3.49 -8.50 -13.59
C LEU A 511 -2.54 -8.46 -12.39
N ILE A 512 -3.10 -8.43 -11.18
CA ILE A 512 -2.35 -8.69 -9.95
C ILE A 512 -2.87 -9.97 -9.30
N PHE A 513 -1.94 -10.85 -8.93
CA PHE A 513 -2.19 -12.09 -8.23
C PHE A 513 -1.70 -12.00 -6.79
N SER A 514 -2.61 -12.16 -5.82
CA SER A 514 -2.24 -12.21 -4.40
C SER A 514 -3.30 -12.99 -3.59
N PRO A 515 -2.97 -13.53 -2.40
CA PRO A 515 -3.92 -14.23 -1.55
C PRO A 515 -5.07 -13.37 -1.03
N SER A 516 -4.86 -12.06 -0.90
CA SER A 516 -5.88 -11.16 -0.40
C SER A 516 -5.64 -9.72 -0.86
N CYS A 517 -6.76 -9.00 -0.99
CA CYS A 517 -6.85 -7.60 -1.36
C CYS A 517 -8.03 -7.03 -0.59
N THR A 518 -7.87 -5.85 0.01
CA THR A 518 -8.95 -5.15 0.71
C THR A 518 -9.93 -4.52 -0.28
N GLU A 519 -11.16 -4.25 0.15
CA GLU A 519 -12.18 -3.61 -0.71
C GLU A 519 -11.71 -2.26 -1.27
N LEU A 520 -11.00 -1.49 -0.45
CA LEU A 520 -10.47 -0.18 -0.85
C LEU A 520 -9.30 -0.32 -1.86
N GLN A 521 -8.44 -1.34 -1.74
CA GLN A 521 -7.45 -1.68 -2.77
C GLN A 521 -8.11 -2.16 -4.06
N LEU A 522 -9.18 -2.96 -3.99
CA LEU A 522 -9.94 -3.41 -5.16
C LEU A 522 -10.47 -2.23 -5.98
N GLY A 523 -11.14 -1.26 -5.33
CA GLY A 523 -11.60 -0.04 -6.01
C GLY A 523 -10.45 0.73 -6.67
N LYS A 524 -9.30 0.85 -6.00
CA LYS A 524 -8.09 1.49 -6.58
C LYS A 524 -7.54 0.73 -7.79
N LEU A 525 -7.61 -0.59 -7.80
CA LEU A 525 -7.18 -1.43 -8.93
C LEU A 525 -8.13 -1.29 -10.11
N GLU A 526 -9.44 -1.28 -9.87
CA GLU A 526 -10.47 -1.07 -10.89
C GLU A 526 -10.32 0.28 -11.60
N LEU A 527 -10.06 1.35 -10.84
CA LEU A 527 -9.77 2.68 -11.38
C LEU A 527 -8.53 2.73 -12.28
N LYS A 528 -7.62 1.78 -12.12
CA LYS A 528 -6.39 1.65 -12.92
C LYS A 528 -6.52 0.61 -14.03
N HIS A 529 -7.73 0.03 -14.22
CA HIS A 529 -7.98 -1.09 -15.12
C HIS A 529 -7.10 -2.32 -14.84
N ILE A 530 -6.75 -2.54 -13.58
CA ILE A 530 -5.97 -3.70 -13.13
C ILE A 530 -6.94 -4.70 -12.50
N LYS A 531 -6.94 -5.94 -13.00
CA LYS A 531 -7.79 -7.01 -12.47
C LYS A 531 -7.08 -7.72 -11.32
N PHE A 532 -7.72 -7.77 -10.15
CA PHE A 532 -7.26 -8.61 -9.05
C PHE A 532 -7.69 -10.07 -9.24
N ILE A 533 -6.77 -11.01 -9.01
CA ILE A 533 -7.05 -12.44 -9.01
C ILE A 533 -6.54 -13.04 -7.68
N LYS A 534 -7.47 -13.59 -6.90
CA LYS A 534 -7.12 -14.26 -5.66
C LYS A 534 -6.45 -15.60 -5.95
N ILE A 535 -5.23 -15.81 -5.45
CA ILE A 535 -4.54 -17.11 -5.48
C ILE A 535 -4.12 -17.49 -4.06
N GLU A 536 -4.49 -18.70 -3.64
CA GLU A 536 -4.09 -19.25 -2.33
C GLU A 536 -2.57 -19.23 -2.13
N LYS A 537 -2.16 -18.91 -0.89
CA LYS A 537 -0.78 -18.95 -0.43
C LYS A 537 -0.16 -20.32 -0.70
N ILE A 538 1.11 -20.34 -1.07
CA ILE A 538 1.92 -21.56 -1.06
C ILE A 538 2.84 -21.48 0.13
N PHE A 539 2.58 -22.32 1.12
CA PHE A 539 3.51 -22.54 2.22
C PHE A 539 4.39 -23.73 1.87
N SER A 540 5.70 -23.58 2.03
CA SER A 540 6.50 -24.77 2.29
C SER A 540 5.96 -25.41 3.57
N PRO A 541 5.64 -26.72 3.59
CA PRO A 541 5.40 -27.38 4.87
C PRO A 541 6.60 -27.07 5.77
N PRO A 542 6.39 -26.81 7.08
CA PRO A 542 7.52 -26.70 7.99
C PRO A 542 8.41 -27.91 7.74
N PRO A 543 9.75 -27.73 7.67
CA PRO A 543 10.63 -28.89 7.64
C PRO A 543 10.13 -29.80 8.77
N PRO A 544 9.90 -31.11 8.51
CA PRO A 544 9.38 -31.99 9.53
C PRO A 544 10.18 -31.74 10.80
N PRO A 545 9.53 -31.62 11.98
CA PRO A 545 10.26 -31.49 13.23
C PRO A 545 11.38 -32.52 13.17
N PRO A 546 12.64 -32.15 13.47
CA PRO A 546 13.76 -33.08 13.36
C PRO A 546 13.28 -34.37 13.98
N ASN A 547 13.13 -35.41 13.15
CA ASN A 547 12.45 -36.60 13.59
C ASN A 547 13.12 -36.95 14.92
N THR A 548 12.31 -37.02 15.98
CA THR A 548 12.62 -37.86 17.13
C THR A 548 12.57 -39.34 16.69
N SER A 549 13.16 -39.66 15.53
CA SER A 549 13.95 -40.86 15.38
C SER A 549 15.02 -40.75 16.45
N LYS A 550 14.77 -41.47 17.54
CA LYS A 550 15.74 -42.04 18.47
C LYS A 550 17.10 -41.39 18.35
N THR A 551 17.49 -40.68 19.39
CA THR A 551 18.89 -40.51 19.82
C THR A 551 19.73 -41.68 19.32
N ILE A 552 20.36 -41.54 18.14
CA ILE A 552 21.56 -42.29 17.83
C ILE A 552 22.64 -41.36 18.34
N ASN A 553 23.15 -41.75 19.50
CA ASN A 553 24.33 -41.14 20.10
C ASN A 553 25.42 -40.96 19.03
N ASN A 554 26.17 -39.88 19.19
CA ASN A 554 27.45 -39.66 18.51
C ASN A 554 28.34 -40.92 18.48
N SER A 555 29.19 -40.96 17.44
CA SER A 555 30.46 -41.70 17.32
C SER A 555 30.45 -43.13 16.73
N GLU A 556 30.00 -43.30 15.49
CA GLU A 556 30.49 -44.43 14.68
C GLU A 556 31.43 -43.94 13.60
N VAL A 557 32.70 -44.30 13.77
CA VAL A 557 33.76 -44.16 12.75
C VAL A 557 33.37 -45.06 11.57
N ILE A 558 33.11 -44.47 10.39
CA ILE A 558 32.66 -45.26 9.23
C ILE A 558 33.86 -45.94 8.57
N ASN A 559 33.86 -47.28 8.58
CA ASN A 559 34.93 -48.05 7.95
C ASN A 559 34.75 -48.11 6.43
N ILE A 560 35.67 -47.49 5.68
CA ILE A 560 35.62 -47.40 4.20
C ILE A 560 35.60 -48.77 3.53
N ASN A 561 36.18 -49.79 4.15
CA ASN A 561 36.25 -51.16 3.61
C ASN A 561 34.98 -51.98 3.85
N LEU A 562 34.11 -51.53 4.75
CA LEU A 562 32.87 -52.24 5.10
C LEU A 562 31.62 -51.41 4.77
N ALA A 563 31.78 -50.11 4.55
CA ALA A 563 30.69 -49.17 4.37
C ALA A 563 29.74 -49.58 3.23
N GLU A 564 28.44 -49.47 3.44
CA GLU A 564 27.46 -49.68 2.38
C GLU A 564 27.38 -48.45 1.45
N LEU A 565 26.66 -48.59 0.35
CA LEU A 565 26.59 -47.57 -0.70
C LEU A 565 26.13 -46.20 -0.16
N ASP A 566 25.16 -46.18 0.75
CA ASP A 566 24.62 -44.93 1.29
C ASP A 566 25.55 -44.28 2.33
N GLU A 567 26.33 -45.07 3.06
CA GLU A 567 27.38 -44.59 3.96
C GLU A 567 28.55 -43.98 3.15
N LEU A 568 28.93 -44.61 2.04
CA LEU A 568 29.89 -44.03 1.10
C LEU A 568 29.38 -42.71 0.51
N LYS A 569 28.10 -42.61 0.14
CA LYS A 569 27.53 -41.32 -0.33
C LYS A 569 27.60 -40.25 0.76
N ALA A 570 27.40 -40.62 2.02
CA ALA A 570 27.53 -39.71 3.15
C ALA A 570 28.97 -39.24 3.36
N ILE A 571 29.96 -40.14 3.27
CA ILE A 571 31.39 -39.82 3.38
C ILE A 571 31.83 -38.83 2.28
N PHE A 572 31.36 -39.04 1.05
CA PHE A 572 31.74 -38.22 -0.11
C PHE A 572 30.84 -37.00 -0.34
N LYS A 573 29.86 -36.75 0.55
CA LYS A 573 28.97 -35.60 0.49
C LYS A 573 29.76 -34.30 0.61
N GLY A 574 29.64 -33.42 -0.38
CA GLY A 574 30.42 -32.18 -0.47
C GLY A 574 31.68 -32.30 -1.33
N THR A 575 31.99 -33.49 -1.85
CA THR A 575 32.95 -33.67 -2.96
C THR A 575 32.24 -33.61 -4.31
N LYS A 576 32.99 -33.53 -5.42
CA LYS A 576 32.43 -33.64 -6.79
C LYS A 576 32.10 -35.08 -7.21
N ILE A 577 32.15 -36.05 -6.29
CA ILE A 577 31.88 -37.46 -6.56
C ILE A 577 30.42 -37.77 -6.19
N SER A 578 29.59 -37.95 -7.21
CA SER A 578 28.18 -38.30 -7.06
C SER A 578 27.74 -39.47 -7.96
N SER A 579 28.63 -39.98 -8.81
CA SER A 579 28.29 -41.05 -9.75
C SER A 579 28.24 -42.41 -9.09
N ILE A 580 27.11 -43.12 -9.29
CA ILE A 580 26.90 -44.50 -8.85
C ILE A 580 28.00 -45.45 -9.36
N ASN A 581 28.52 -45.21 -10.57
CA ASN A 581 29.57 -46.01 -11.17
C ASN A 581 30.90 -45.87 -10.43
N THR A 582 31.17 -44.70 -9.86
CA THR A 582 32.37 -44.44 -9.04
C THR A 582 32.27 -45.15 -7.70
N PHE A 583 31.10 -45.12 -7.05
CA PHE A 583 30.88 -45.86 -5.80
C PHE A 583 30.94 -47.38 -6.00
N ASN A 584 30.40 -47.90 -7.09
CA ASN A 584 30.51 -49.32 -7.43
C ASN A 584 31.95 -49.76 -7.68
N LYS A 585 32.78 -48.91 -8.30
CA LYS A 585 34.23 -49.14 -8.42
C LYS A 585 34.95 -49.09 -7.07
N LEU A 586 34.52 -48.20 -6.18
CA LEU A 586 35.05 -48.08 -4.82
C LEU A 586 34.77 -49.35 -4.01
N ILE A 587 33.54 -49.85 -4.05
CA ILE A 587 33.16 -51.08 -3.34
C ILE A 587 33.94 -52.29 -3.89
N LYS A 588 34.04 -52.42 -5.23
CA LYS A 588 34.81 -53.50 -5.87
C LYS A 588 36.32 -53.42 -5.63
N GLY A 589 36.83 -52.23 -5.35
CA GLY A 589 38.26 -51.98 -5.17
C GLY A 589 38.77 -52.19 -3.74
N ARG A 590 37.92 -52.59 -2.80
CA ARG A 590 38.30 -52.88 -1.41
C ARG A 590 39.19 -54.13 -1.30
N PRO A 591 40.05 -54.24 -0.27
CA PRO A 591 40.28 -53.26 0.79
C PRO A 591 41.27 -52.16 0.38
N TYR A 592 41.16 -51.01 1.03
CA TYR A 592 42.08 -49.88 0.99
C TYR A 592 42.76 -49.74 2.35
N ASN A 593 44.05 -49.40 2.34
CA ASN A 593 44.85 -49.37 3.57
C ASN A 593 45.05 -47.94 4.13
N SER A 594 44.78 -46.90 3.33
CA SER A 594 44.90 -45.50 3.74
C SER A 594 44.14 -44.58 2.77
N VAL A 595 44.01 -43.30 3.15
CA VAL A 595 43.47 -42.26 2.26
C VAL A 595 44.33 -42.12 1.00
N GLU A 596 45.66 -42.22 1.12
CA GLU A 596 46.59 -42.19 -0.01
C GLU A 596 46.41 -43.38 -0.95
N ASP A 597 46.19 -44.59 -0.42
CA ASP A 597 45.96 -45.77 -1.25
C ASP A 597 44.62 -45.69 -2.00
N LEU A 598 43.56 -45.29 -1.30
CA LEU A 598 42.23 -45.07 -1.88
C LEU A 598 42.27 -44.03 -3.01
N THR A 599 42.86 -42.87 -2.75
CA THR A 599 42.90 -41.76 -3.72
C THR A 599 43.75 -42.10 -4.95
N ARG A 600 44.87 -42.80 -4.76
CA ARG A 600 45.72 -43.31 -5.85
C ARG A 600 44.98 -44.33 -6.72
N ARG A 601 44.34 -45.33 -6.12
CA ARG A 601 43.66 -46.42 -6.84
C ARG A 601 42.39 -45.96 -7.55
N MET A 602 41.69 -44.99 -6.98
CA MET A 602 40.47 -44.42 -7.56
C MET A 602 40.73 -43.20 -8.45
N LYS A 603 41.98 -42.73 -8.54
CA LYS A 603 42.41 -41.53 -9.28
C LYS A 603 41.59 -40.29 -8.90
N PHE A 604 41.38 -40.07 -7.61
CA PHE A 604 40.64 -38.91 -7.11
C PHE A 604 41.47 -37.62 -7.18
N SER A 605 40.79 -36.48 -7.32
CA SER A 605 41.43 -35.17 -7.33
C SER A 605 41.97 -34.76 -5.96
N ASP A 606 42.92 -33.83 -5.93
CA ASP A 606 43.51 -33.31 -4.69
C ASP A 606 42.47 -32.73 -3.73
N THR A 607 41.43 -32.06 -4.26
CA THR A 607 40.32 -31.54 -3.45
C THR A 607 39.57 -32.66 -2.71
N CYS A 608 39.37 -33.81 -3.36
CA CYS A 608 38.74 -34.96 -2.72
C CYS A 608 39.68 -35.62 -1.70
N LYS A 609 40.99 -35.67 -2.01
CA LYS A 609 42.01 -36.18 -1.08
C LYS A 609 42.06 -35.35 0.21
N THR A 610 42.10 -34.01 0.11
CA THR A 610 42.09 -33.13 1.29
C THR A 610 40.80 -33.29 2.11
N HIS A 611 39.65 -33.46 1.45
CA HIS A 611 38.39 -33.70 2.14
C HIS A 611 38.38 -35.02 2.93
N LEU A 612 38.86 -36.11 2.33
CA LEU A 612 38.96 -37.42 2.99
C LEU A 612 40.01 -37.44 4.11
N GLN A 613 41.15 -36.77 3.92
CA GLN A 613 42.17 -36.61 4.97
C GLN A 613 41.61 -35.88 6.18
N LYS A 614 40.80 -34.83 5.98
CA LYS A 614 40.13 -34.10 7.07
C LYS A 614 39.14 -34.98 7.82
N LYS A 615 38.33 -35.77 7.11
CA LYS A 615 37.39 -36.73 7.72
C LYS A 615 38.11 -37.84 8.49
N PHE A 616 39.23 -38.34 7.97
CA PHE A 616 40.05 -39.34 8.67
C PHE A 616 40.69 -38.75 9.94
N ALA A 617 41.24 -37.53 9.85
CA ALA A 617 41.83 -36.83 11.00
C ALA A 617 40.79 -36.48 12.10
N ASN A 618 39.55 -36.23 11.71
CA ASN A 618 38.43 -35.99 12.62
C ASN A 618 37.86 -37.29 13.24
N GLY A 619 38.38 -38.46 12.88
CA GLY A 619 37.86 -39.76 13.33
C GLY A 619 36.49 -40.10 12.74
N GLU A 620 36.09 -39.50 11.61
CA GLU A 620 34.81 -39.78 10.96
C GLU A 620 34.87 -41.03 10.06
N ILE A 621 36.07 -41.44 9.62
CA ILE A 621 36.29 -42.61 8.76
C ILE A 621 37.51 -43.44 9.20
N SER A 622 37.49 -44.75 8.96
CA SER A 622 38.63 -45.68 9.19
C SER A 622 38.86 -46.64 8.01
N PHE A 623 40.03 -47.30 8.01
CA PHE A 623 40.46 -48.25 6.98
C PHE A 623 40.78 -49.65 7.53
N ASP A 624 40.51 -49.90 8.80
CA ASP A 624 40.84 -51.20 9.42
C ASP A 624 40.01 -52.33 8.80
N LYS A 625 40.44 -53.58 8.96
CA LYS A 625 39.54 -54.72 8.74
C LYS A 625 39.01 -55.12 10.11
N LEU A 626 37.68 -55.10 10.30
CA LEU A 626 37.10 -55.89 11.39
C LEU A 626 37.36 -57.36 11.02
N ASN A 627 38.02 -58.09 11.92
CA ASN A 627 38.61 -59.43 11.71
C ASN A 627 37.80 -60.37 10.81
#